data_AF-A0A3D3TEV1-F1
#
_entry.id   AF-A0A3D3TEV1-F1
#
_cell.length_a   1.000
_cell.length_b   1.000
_cell.length_c   1.000
_cell.angle_alpha   90.00
_cell.angle_beta   90.00
_cell.angle_gamma   90.00
#
_symmetry.space_group_name_H-M   'P 1'
#
loop_
_entity.id
_entity.type
_entity.pdbx_description
1 polymer ?
#
loop_
_entity_poly.entity_id
_entity_poly.type
_entity_poly.pdbx_seq_one_letter_code
_entity_poly.pdbx_strand_id
1 'polypeptide(L)' 'MRIERIFAREILDSRGNPTIEVDVTLECGAFGRAAVPSGASTGEHEALELRDG' A
#
# COMPACT_ATOMS: atom_id res chain seq x y z
N MET A 1 13.32 17.75 -3.11
CA MET A 1 12.44 16.80 -3.81
C MET A 1 11.03 16.98 -3.27
N ARG A 2 10.03 17.22 -4.12
CA ARG A 2 8.64 17.46 -3.72
C ARG A 2 7.73 16.43 -4.37
N ILE A 3 6.77 15.91 -3.59
CA ILE A 3 5.75 14.98 -4.08
C ILE A 3 4.72 15.78 -4.86
N GLU A 4 4.44 15.34 -6.09
CA GLU A 4 3.44 15.93 -6.98
C GLU A 4 2.11 15.18 -6.87
N ARG A 5 2.15 13.84 -6.82
CA ARG A 5 0.96 12.99 -6.88
C ARG A 5 1.15 11.72 -6.05
N ILE A 6 0.06 11.32 -5.39
CA ILE A 6 -0.08 10.04 -4.71
C ILE A 6 -1.37 9.40 -5.21
N PHE A 7 -1.31 8.15 -5.65
CA PHE A 7 -2.48 7.41 -6.12
C PHE A 7 -2.49 6.02 -5.53
N ALA A 8 -3.58 5.65 -4.85
CA ALA A 8 -3.78 4.33 -4.26
C ALA A 8 -4.81 3.52 -5.04
N ARG A 9 -4.64 2.20 -5.05
CA ARG A 9 -5.57 1.24 -5.66
C ARG A 9 -5.63 -0.04 -4.83
N GLU A 10 -6.77 -0.72 -4.87
CA GLU A 10 -6.89 -2.08 -4.38
C GLU A 10 -6.29 -3.06 -5.39
N ILE A 11 -5.50 -4.01 -4.90
CA ILE A 11 -4.95 -5.16 -5.63
C ILE A 11 -5.17 -6.43 -4.82
N LEU A 12 -4.84 -7.60 -5.39
CA LEU A 12 -4.85 -8.87 -4.65
C LEU A 12 -3.43 -9.27 -4.24
N ASP A 13 -3.30 -9.76 -3.00
CA ASP A 13 -2.07 -10.35 -2.50
C ASP A 13 -1.84 -11.79 -3.03
N SER A 14 -0.76 -12.43 -2.59
CA SER A 14 -0.42 -13.81 -2.98
C SER A 14 -1.41 -14.88 -2.52
N ARG A 15 -2.30 -14.56 -1.57
CA ARG A 15 -3.37 -15.43 -1.06
C ARG A 15 -4.74 -15.07 -1.64
N GLY A 16 -4.81 -14.09 -2.54
CA GLY A 16 -6.05 -13.61 -3.16
C GLY A 16 -6.88 -12.68 -2.28
N ASN A 17 -6.32 -12.14 -1.19
CA ASN A 17 -7.01 -11.15 -0.36
C ASN A 17 -6.75 -9.73 -0.90
N PRO A 18 -7.71 -8.81 -0.79
CA PRO A 18 -7.49 -7.40 -1.06
C PRO A 18 -6.31 -6.83 -0.25
N THR A 19 -5.48 -6.00 -0.88
CA THR A 19 -4.46 -5.16 -0.25
C THR A 19 -4.27 -3.86 -1.04
N ILE A 20 -3.52 -2.90 -0.50
CA ILE A 20 -3.30 -1.60 -1.13
C ILE A 20 -1.95 -1.55 -1.87
N GLU A 21 -1.97 -0.97 -3.07
CA GLU A 21 -0.78 -0.54 -3.81
C GLU A 21 -0.82 0.97 -4.01
N VAL A 22 0.33 1.63 -3.84
CA VAL A 22 0.44 3.09 -3.96
C VAL A 22 1.53 3.46 -4.95
N ASP A 23 1.16 4.37 -5.86
CA ASP A 23 2.04 5.09 -6.76
C ASP A 23 2.37 6.48 -6.18
N VAL A 24 3.65 6.86 -6.22
CA VAL A 24 4.13 8.20 -5.89
C VAL A 24 4.90 8.78 -7.07
N THR A 25 4.53 9.99 -7.48
CA THR A 25 5.24 10.77 -8.51
C THR A 25 5.79 12.05 -7.90
N LEU A 26 7.07 12.34 -8.14
CA LEU A 26 7.71 13.60 -7.74
C LEU A 26 7.68 14.62 -8.88
N GLU A 27 7.77 15.91 -8.56
CA GLU A 27 7.81 16.99 -9.56
C GLU A 27 8.98 16.86 -10.56
N CYS A 28 10.05 16.15 -10.19
CA CYS A 28 11.19 15.86 -11.07
C CYS A 28 10.98 14.64 -11.99
N GLY A 29 9.76 14.06 -12.01
CA GLY A 29 9.40 12.90 -12.83
C GLY A 29 9.79 11.54 -12.24
N ALA A 30 10.43 11.49 -11.07
CA ALA A 30 10.72 10.23 -10.40
C ALA A 30 9.42 9.53 -9.98
N PHE A 31 9.40 8.20 -10.14
CA PHE A 31 8.24 7.36 -9.89
C PHE A 31 8.62 6.20 -8.96
N GLY A 32 7.76 5.90 -7.99
CA GLY A 32 7.86 4.73 -7.13
C GLY A 32 6.50 4.08 -6.93
N ARG A 33 6.49 2.75 -6.88
CA ARG A 33 5.32 1.92 -6.61
C ARG A 33 5.63 0.92 -5.52
N ALA A 34 4.71 0.75 -4.58
CA ALA A 34 4.84 -0.25 -3.53
C ALA A 34 3.48 -0.88 -3.20
N ALA A 35 3.46 -2.20 -3.07
CA ALA A 35 2.34 -2.97 -2.56
C ALA A 35 2.56 -3.32 -1.08
N VAL A 36 1.51 -3.25 -0.27
CA VAL A 36 1.56 -3.60 1.16
C VAL A 36 1.31 -5.11 1.33
N PRO A 37 2.17 -5.83 2.07
CA PRO A 37 1.91 -7.24 2.38
C PRO A 37 0.78 -7.37 3.42
N SER A 38 0.04 -8.49 3.37
CA SER A 38 -0.97 -8.81 4.38
C SER A 38 -0.48 -9.90 5.34
N GLY A 39 -0.65 -9.67 6.65
CA GLY A 39 -0.32 -10.66 7.68
C GLY A 39 -1.37 -11.78 7.75
N ALA A 40 -0.93 -13.01 8.03
CA ALA A 40 -1.84 -14.12 8.38
C ALA A 40 -2.03 -14.23 9.90
N SER A 41 -0.96 -13.96 10.63
CA SER A 41 -0.89 -13.90 12.09
C SER A 41 -0.41 -12.50 12.41
N THR A 42 -1.26 -11.72 13.05
CA THR A 42 -0.95 -10.38 13.52
C THR A 42 -0.81 -10.42 15.04
N GLY A 43 0.26 -9.83 15.55
CA GLY A 43 0.43 -9.61 16.98
C GLY A 43 -0.54 -8.55 17.50
N GLU A 44 -0.94 -8.68 18.77
CA GLU A 44 -1.85 -7.73 19.44
C GLU A 44 -1.30 -6.31 19.61
N HIS A 45 0.01 -6.12 19.37
CA HIS A 45 0.72 -4.85 19.47
C HIS A 45 1.30 -4.36 18.14
N GLU A 46 0.93 -4.99 17.02
CA GLU A 46 1.33 -4.52 15.69
C GLU A 46 0.52 -3.28 15.26
N ALA A 47 1.04 -2.55 14.27
CA ALA A 47 0.27 -1.49 13.63
C ALA A 47 -0.97 -2.09 12.96
N LEU A 48 -2.13 -1.45 13.16
CA LEU A 48 -3.40 -1.96 12.66
C LEU A 48 -3.52 -1.77 11.14
N GLU A 49 -3.80 -2.86 10.43
CA GLU A 49 -4.24 -2.82 9.05
C GLU A 49 -5.74 -2.54 8.99
N LEU A 50 -6.13 -1.44 8.34
CA LEU A 50 -7.54 -1.09 8.19
C LEU A 50 -8.17 -1.95 7.09
N ARG A 51 -9.34 -2.51 7.39
CA ARG A 51 -10.17 -3.30 6.48
C ARG A 51 -11.57 -2.69 6.43
N ASP A 52 -12.29 -2.92 5.34
CA ASP A 52 -13.64 -2.36 5.14
C ASP A 52 -14.73 -3.07 5.99
N GLY A 53 -14.43 -4.26 6.51
CA GLY A 53 -15.36 -5.10 7.28
C GLY A 53 -15.27 -4.96 8.80
#